data_AF-S2EL25-F1
#
_entry.id   AF-S2EL25-F1
#
_cell.length_a   1.000
_cell.length_b   1.000
_cell.length_c   1.000
_cell.angle_alpha   90.00
_cell.angle_beta   90.00
_cell.angle_gamma   90.00
#
_symmetry.space_group_name_H-M   'P 1'
#
loop_
_entity.id
_entity.type
_entity.pdbx_description
1 polymer ?
#
loop_
_entity_poly.entity_id
_entity_poly.type
_entity_poly.pdbx_seq_one_letter_code
_entity_poly.pdbx_strand_id
1 'polypeptide(L)'
;MAVVENIARSIPIDFILYVKEHPGQGLKQWRSTEFYKKIHELPNVKLIHPSINSQDLISKCSCVVSITGSTGFEALFYKKPVILFADEYYDCLSMVSKVKNLTDLPNLISKNLTSFEFNNKEFNALMNSTLSQSIPLPYFQIMKDALTVSLLQRHEKNSILTEKEFNNFYKKYKNNFELLGKEFKKKLFN
;
A
#
# COMPACT_ATOMS: atom_id res chain seq x y z
N MET A 1 8.65 9.42 11.49
CA MET A 1 9.92 10.10 11.15
C MET A 1 11.07 9.09 11.11
N ALA A 2 11.28 8.31 12.17
CA ALA A 2 12.37 7.35 12.29
C ALA A 2 12.63 6.47 11.06
N VAL A 3 11.60 5.92 10.40
CA VAL A 3 11.79 5.08 9.20
C VAL A 3 12.47 5.85 8.05
N VAL A 4 12.02 7.08 7.77
CA VAL A 4 12.60 7.93 6.70
C VAL A 4 14.06 8.23 7.00
N GLU A 5 14.38 8.60 8.24
CA GLU A 5 15.76 8.91 8.66
C GLU A 5 16.68 7.69 8.55
N ASN A 6 16.22 6.52 8.99
CA ASN A 6 17.02 5.29 8.93
C ASN A 6 17.30 4.91 7.47
N ILE A 7 16.31 4.99 6.58
CA ILE A 7 16.51 4.73 5.16
C ILE A 7 17.47 5.76 4.56
N ALA A 8 17.23 7.05 4.78
CA ALA A 8 18.07 8.13 4.26
C ALA A 8 19.54 7.99 4.69
N ARG A 9 19.81 7.50 5.90
CA ARG A 9 21.18 7.22 6.38
C ARG A 9 21.78 5.93 5.85
N SER A 10 20.96 5.05 5.28
CA SER A 10 21.34 3.71 4.83
C SER A 10 21.44 3.58 3.31
N ILE A 11 20.94 4.53 2.53
CA ILE A 11 21.09 4.52 1.07
C ILE A 11 22.52 4.90 0.65
N PRO A 12 23.04 4.35 -0.47
CA PRO A 12 24.33 4.78 -1.02
C PRO A 12 24.34 6.26 -1.46
N ILE A 13 25.53 6.86 -1.52
CA ILE A 13 25.69 8.32 -1.68
C ILE A 13 25.20 8.88 -3.03
N ASP A 14 25.14 8.04 -4.05
CA ASP A 14 24.66 8.36 -5.40
C ASP A 14 23.13 8.22 -5.55
N PHE A 15 22.41 7.93 -4.47
CA PHE A 15 20.95 7.77 -4.46
C PHE A 15 20.23 8.87 -3.69
N ILE A 16 18.98 9.11 -4.10
CA ILE A 16 18.06 10.04 -3.46
C ILE A 16 16.81 9.26 -3.02
N LEU A 17 16.38 9.44 -1.78
CA LEU A 17 15.14 8.88 -1.26
C LEU A 17 13.95 9.79 -1.61
N TYR A 18 13.04 9.28 -2.43
CA TYR A 18 11.77 9.96 -2.71
C TYR A 18 10.69 9.46 -1.74
N VAL A 19 10.18 10.35 -0.88
CA VAL A 19 9.12 10.03 0.08
C VAL A 19 7.80 10.55 -0.46
N LYS A 20 6.91 9.65 -0.88
CA LYS A 20 5.57 10.01 -1.37
C LYS A 20 4.54 9.94 -0.25
N GLU A 21 3.79 11.02 -0.07
CA GLU A 21 2.67 11.04 0.87
C GLU A 21 1.46 10.26 0.32
N HIS A 22 0.71 9.60 1.21
CA HIS A 22 -0.49 8.86 0.83
C HIS A 22 -1.65 9.82 0.54
N PRO A 23 -2.41 9.68 -0.58
CA PRO A 23 -3.53 10.56 -0.91
C PRO A 23 -4.60 10.66 0.17
N GLY A 24 -4.89 9.55 0.83
CA GLY A 24 -5.82 9.49 1.97
C GLY A 24 -5.36 10.20 3.24
N GLN A 25 -4.11 10.71 3.31
CA GLN A 25 -3.64 11.45 4.48
C GLN A 25 -4.43 12.75 4.69
N GLY A 26 -4.85 13.42 3.61
CA GLY A 26 -5.67 14.63 3.70
C GLY A 26 -7.02 14.39 4.40
N LEU A 27 -7.63 13.21 4.17
CA LEU A 27 -8.88 12.81 4.83
C LEU A 27 -8.69 12.47 6.32
N LYS A 28 -7.46 12.17 6.73
CA LYS A 28 -7.07 11.83 8.11
C LYS A 28 -6.47 13.01 8.87
N GLN A 29 -6.61 14.23 8.32
CA GLN A 29 -5.87 15.42 8.72
C GLN A 29 -4.36 15.25 8.43
N TRP A 30 -3.75 16.27 7.82
CA TRP A 30 -2.33 16.23 7.46
C TRP A 30 -1.44 15.99 8.68
N ARG A 31 -0.24 15.46 8.45
CA ARG A 31 0.77 15.45 9.50
C ARG A 31 1.16 16.89 9.85
N SER A 32 1.74 17.08 11.04
CA SER A 32 2.18 18.41 11.47
C SER A 32 3.19 19.01 10.48
N THR A 33 3.23 20.33 10.39
CA THR A 33 4.19 21.00 9.49
C THR A 33 5.64 20.69 9.88
N GLU A 34 5.90 20.49 11.16
CA GLU A 34 7.17 20.10 11.74
C GLU A 34 7.63 18.73 11.24
N PHE A 35 6.71 17.78 11.03
CA PHE A 35 7.04 16.48 10.47
C PHE A 35 7.61 16.61 9.05
N TYR A 36 6.96 17.43 8.21
CA TYR A 36 7.40 17.63 6.83
C TYR A 36 8.69 18.45 6.75
N LYS A 37 8.86 19.46 7.62
CA LYS A 37 10.11 20.23 7.72
C LYS A 37 11.31 19.33 8.03
N LYS A 38 11.17 18.41 9.00
CA LYS A 38 12.23 17.45 9.34
C LYS A 38 12.62 16.54 8.17
N ILE A 39 11.66 16.15 7.33
CA ILE A 39 11.96 15.37 6.12
C ILE A 39 12.72 16.22 5.11
N HIS A 40 12.31 17.47 4.93
CA HIS A 40 12.93 18.41 3.99
C HIS A 40 14.36 18.79 4.38
N GLU A 41 14.70 18.78 5.68
CA GLU A 41 16.04 19.04 6.19
C GLU A 41 17.05 17.92 5.87
N LEU A 42 16.60 16.73 5.46
CA LEU A 42 17.49 15.64 5.07
C LEU A 42 18.00 15.87 3.63
N PRO A 43 19.34 15.98 3.42
CA PRO A 43 19.91 16.46 2.16
C PRO A 43 19.67 15.52 0.97
N ASN A 44 19.49 14.23 1.24
CA ASN A 44 19.26 13.19 0.23
C ASN A 44 17.81 12.70 0.18
N VAL A 45 16.85 13.52 0.65
CA VAL A 45 15.42 13.17 0.66
C VAL A 45 14.61 14.21 -0.11
N LYS A 46 13.66 13.74 -0.92
CA LYS A 46 12.71 14.58 -1.65
C LYS A 46 11.29 14.16 -1.30
N LEU A 47 10.52 15.08 -0.71
CA LEU A 47 9.10 14.87 -0.44
C LEU A 47 8.30 15.04 -1.73
N ILE A 48 7.44 14.08 -2.04
CA ILE A 48 6.57 14.07 -3.22
C ILE A 48 5.12 14.28 -2.80
N HIS A 49 4.48 15.25 -3.47
CA HIS A 49 3.09 15.60 -3.25
C HIS A 49 2.16 14.40 -3.53
N PRO A 50 1.09 14.18 -2.73
CA PRO A 50 0.21 13.03 -2.88
C PRO A 50 -0.53 12.95 -4.22
N SER A 51 -0.69 14.07 -4.93
CA SER A 51 -1.33 14.11 -6.26
C SER A 51 -0.51 13.46 -7.37
N ILE A 52 0.80 13.25 -7.16
CA ILE A 52 1.65 12.59 -8.15
C ILE A 52 1.25 11.12 -8.24
N ASN A 53 1.19 10.58 -9.45
CA ASN A 53 0.88 9.18 -9.66
C ASN A 53 2.03 8.30 -9.15
N SER A 54 1.73 7.30 -8.31
CA SER A 54 2.73 6.37 -7.79
C SER A 54 3.40 5.57 -8.89
N GLN A 55 2.66 5.21 -9.94
CA GLN A 55 3.14 4.38 -11.06
C GLN A 55 4.27 5.08 -11.84
N ASP A 56 4.16 6.40 -12.03
CA ASP A 56 5.20 7.21 -12.67
C ASP A 56 6.50 7.23 -11.88
N LEU A 57 6.42 7.18 -10.54
CA LEU A 57 7.60 7.11 -9.67
C LEU A 57 8.20 5.71 -9.68
N ILE A 58 7.36 4.67 -9.55
CA ILE A 58 7.79 3.26 -9.55
C ILE A 58 8.54 2.92 -10.83
N SER A 59 8.03 3.34 -11.99
CA SER A 59 8.68 3.04 -13.28
C SER A 59 10.12 3.59 -13.36
N LYS A 60 10.38 4.72 -12.70
CA LYS A 60 11.65 5.46 -12.73
C LYS A 60 12.59 5.17 -11.57
N CYS A 61 12.12 4.54 -10.50
CA CYS A 61 12.97 4.26 -9.34
C CYS A 61 13.88 3.04 -9.54
N SER A 62 14.94 2.96 -8.75
CA SER A 62 15.83 1.79 -8.70
C SER A 62 15.38 0.73 -7.70
N CYS A 63 14.67 1.13 -6.64
CA CYS A 63 14.15 0.26 -5.61
C CYS A 63 12.93 0.91 -4.94
N VAL A 64 11.98 0.10 -4.49
CA VAL A 64 10.84 0.54 -3.69
C VAL A 64 10.99 0.05 -2.27
N VAL A 65 10.83 0.97 -1.31
CA VAL A 65 10.80 0.65 0.11
C VAL A 65 9.40 0.95 0.61
N SER A 66 8.74 -0.04 1.22
CA SER A 66 7.38 0.10 1.74
C SER A 66 7.29 -0.35 3.20
N ILE A 67 6.47 0.35 3.99
CA ILE A 67 6.13 -0.13 5.33
C ILE A 67 5.06 -1.20 5.20
N THR A 68 3.92 -0.82 4.61
CA THR A 68 2.79 -1.70 4.30
C THR A 68 2.09 -1.18 3.05
N GLY A 69 1.21 -2.01 2.49
CA GLY A 69 0.30 -1.64 1.40
C GLY A 69 0.76 -2.09 0.03
N SER A 70 -0.06 -1.75 -0.97
CA SER A 70 0.03 -2.31 -2.33
C SER A 70 1.22 -1.81 -3.13
N THR A 71 1.82 -0.67 -2.78
CA THR A 71 2.89 -0.04 -3.59
C THR A 71 4.12 -0.96 -3.76
N GLY A 72 4.47 -1.74 -2.73
CA GLY A 72 5.54 -2.73 -2.85
C GLY A 72 5.17 -3.82 -3.86
N PHE A 73 3.95 -4.34 -3.81
CA PHE A 73 3.46 -5.33 -4.78
C PHE A 73 3.39 -4.77 -6.21
N GLU A 74 2.88 -3.55 -6.37
CA GLU A 74 2.82 -2.83 -7.65
C GLU A 74 4.21 -2.70 -8.28
N ALA A 75 5.25 -2.50 -7.47
CA ALA A 75 6.63 -2.37 -7.95
C ALA A 75 7.17 -3.65 -8.61
N LEU A 76 6.66 -4.83 -8.22
CA LEU A 76 7.04 -6.09 -8.83
C LEU A 76 6.62 -6.18 -10.30
N PHE A 77 5.52 -5.54 -10.69
CA PHE A 77 5.10 -5.46 -12.10
C PHE A 77 6.08 -4.66 -12.96
N TYR A 78 6.82 -3.73 -12.34
CA TYR A 78 7.88 -2.96 -12.98
C TYR A 78 9.26 -3.61 -12.81
N LYS A 79 9.30 -4.84 -12.29
CA LYS A 79 10.53 -5.59 -12.00
C LYS A 79 11.49 -4.77 -11.15
N LYS A 80 10.97 -4.12 -10.11
CA LYS A 80 11.80 -3.37 -9.14
C LYS A 80 12.03 -4.21 -7.89
N PRO A 81 13.24 -4.16 -7.30
CA PRO A 81 13.47 -4.71 -5.97
C PRO A 81 12.57 -4.01 -4.94
N VAL A 82 12.06 -4.80 -4.00
CA VAL A 82 11.16 -4.33 -2.95
C VAL A 82 11.75 -4.63 -1.58
N ILE A 83 11.80 -3.62 -0.72
CA ILE A 83 12.19 -3.76 0.68
C ILE A 83 10.98 -3.45 1.57
N LEU A 84 10.64 -4.37 2.46
CA LEU A 84 9.48 -4.28 3.35
C LEU A 84 9.89 -4.12 4.82
N PHE A 85 9.19 -3.25 5.55
CA PHE A 85 9.31 -3.16 7.01
C PHE A 85 8.25 -3.97 7.77
N ALA A 86 7.23 -4.50 7.10
CA ALA A 86 6.19 -5.33 7.70
C ALA A 86 5.97 -6.63 6.90
N ASP A 87 5.22 -7.56 7.49
CA ASP A 87 4.71 -8.75 6.80
C ASP A 87 3.69 -8.34 5.74
N GLU A 88 3.82 -8.89 4.55
CA GLU A 88 2.90 -8.69 3.44
C GLU A 88 2.70 -10.00 2.69
N TYR A 89 1.54 -10.21 2.07
CA TYR A 89 1.22 -11.49 1.42
C TYR A 89 2.15 -11.90 0.26
N TYR A 90 3.00 -10.98 -0.20
CA TYR A 90 3.98 -11.16 -1.28
C TYR A 90 5.42 -11.19 -0.76
N ASP A 91 5.65 -11.19 0.56
CA ASP A 91 6.98 -11.26 1.15
C ASP A 91 7.66 -12.63 1.03
N CYS A 92 6.92 -13.65 0.55
CA CYS A 92 7.42 -14.97 0.24
C CYS A 92 8.26 -15.04 -1.06
N LEU A 93 8.26 -13.97 -1.86
CA LEU A 93 8.98 -13.90 -3.12
C LEU A 93 10.46 -13.62 -2.88
N SER A 94 11.35 -14.33 -3.56
CA SER A 94 12.81 -14.16 -3.46
C SER A 94 13.29 -12.75 -3.81
N MET A 95 12.54 -12.05 -4.68
CA MET A 95 12.81 -10.67 -5.09
C MET A 95 12.27 -9.60 -4.13
N VAL A 96 11.72 -10.01 -2.98
CA VAL A 96 11.23 -9.15 -1.91
C VAL A 96 12.10 -9.38 -0.67
N SER A 97 12.67 -8.30 -0.15
CA SER A 97 13.54 -8.31 1.02
C SER A 97 12.81 -7.73 2.23
N LYS A 98 12.86 -8.43 3.37
CA LYS A 98 12.27 -7.93 4.61
C LYS A 98 13.33 -7.40 5.57
N VAL A 99 13.11 -6.21 6.11
CA VAL A 99 13.94 -5.63 7.16
C VAL A 99 13.66 -6.36 8.47
N LYS A 100 14.66 -7.09 8.98
CA LYS A 100 14.60 -7.76 10.30
C LYS A 100 15.21 -6.91 11.40
N ASN A 101 16.36 -6.29 11.10
CA ASN A 101 17.05 -5.36 11.99
C ASN A 101 17.40 -4.08 11.24
N LEU A 102 17.32 -2.94 11.92
CA LEU A 102 17.69 -1.65 11.32
C LEU A 102 19.19 -1.55 11.02
N THR A 103 20.02 -2.28 11.76
CA THR A 103 21.48 -2.33 11.55
C THR A 103 21.87 -2.93 10.19
N ASP A 104 21.02 -3.81 9.64
CA ASP A 104 21.28 -4.50 8.39
C ASP A 104 20.79 -3.70 7.17
N LEU A 105 20.09 -2.58 7.42
CA LEU A 105 19.43 -1.78 6.39
C LEU A 105 20.39 -1.29 5.30
N PRO A 106 21.61 -0.78 5.59
CA PRO A 106 22.54 -0.37 4.54
C PRO A 106 22.93 -1.50 3.60
N ASN A 107 23.28 -2.66 4.17
CA ASN A 107 23.67 -3.85 3.40
C ASN A 107 22.48 -4.40 2.60
N LEU A 108 21.28 -4.41 3.19
CA LEU A 108 20.07 -4.87 2.53
C LEU A 108 19.72 -3.98 1.32
N ILE A 109 19.77 -2.65 1.49
CA ILE A 109 19.53 -1.69 0.41
C ILE A 109 20.58 -1.85 -0.69
N SER A 110 21.86 -1.87 -0.33
CA SER A 110 22.94 -2.05 -1.30
C SER A 110 22.77 -3.34 -2.10
N LYS A 111 22.51 -4.47 -1.44
CA LYS A 111 22.31 -5.77 -2.10
C LYS A 111 21.13 -5.74 -3.07
N ASN A 112 20.01 -5.12 -2.66
CA ASN A 112 18.84 -4.98 -3.53
C ASN A 112 19.10 -4.09 -4.75
N LEU A 113 19.98 -3.08 -4.62
CA LEU A 113 20.34 -2.21 -5.74
C LEU A 113 21.33 -2.87 -6.70
N THR A 114 22.25 -3.72 -6.22
CA THR A 114 23.35 -4.28 -7.02
C THR A 114 23.13 -5.70 -7.53
N SER A 115 22.28 -6.49 -6.86
CA SER A 115 22.19 -7.94 -7.06
C SER A 115 20.74 -8.42 -7.19
N PHE A 116 19.87 -7.55 -7.68
CA PHE A 116 18.46 -7.90 -7.91
C PHE A 116 18.30 -8.77 -9.15
N GLU A 117 17.55 -9.87 -8.98
CA GLU A 117 17.11 -10.72 -10.07
C GLU A 117 15.61 -10.97 -9.94
N PHE A 118 14.88 -10.82 -11.04
CA PHE A 118 13.44 -11.02 -11.06
C PHE A 118 13.09 -12.47 -11.38
N ASN A 119 12.41 -13.15 -10.45
CA ASN A 119 11.96 -14.52 -10.65
C ASN A 119 10.53 -14.58 -11.22
N ASN A 120 10.41 -14.73 -12.54
CA ASN A 120 9.11 -14.84 -13.20
C ASN A 120 8.29 -16.05 -12.74
N LYS A 121 8.93 -17.16 -12.36
CA LYS A 121 8.22 -18.38 -11.94
C LYS A 121 7.49 -18.15 -10.62
N GLU A 122 8.18 -17.58 -9.64
CA GLU A 122 7.60 -17.24 -8.33
C GLU A 122 6.49 -16.20 -8.48
N PHE A 123 6.75 -15.13 -9.25
CA PHE A 123 5.75 -14.09 -9.47
C PHE A 123 4.48 -14.65 -10.13
N ASN A 124 4.62 -15.45 -11.18
CA ASN A 124 3.47 -16.06 -11.87
C ASN A 124 2.73 -17.04 -10.95
N ALA A 125 3.45 -17.80 -10.12
CA ALA A 125 2.82 -18.71 -9.15
C ALA A 125 1.97 -17.94 -8.13
N LEU A 126 2.50 -16.85 -7.57
CA LEU A 126 1.74 -15.98 -6.67
C LEU A 126 0.53 -15.36 -7.38
N MET A 127 0.70 -14.85 -8.60
CA MET A 127 -0.39 -14.25 -9.38
C MET A 127 -1.50 -15.27 -9.67
N ASN A 128 -1.15 -16.47 -10.11
CA ASN A 128 -2.13 -17.53 -10.38
C ASN A 128 -2.86 -17.97 -9.11
N SER A 129 -2.14 -18.13 -8.00
CA SER A 129 -2.72 -18.45 -6.70
C SER A 129 -3.64 -17.34 -6.19
N THR A 130 -3.24 -16.08 -6.38
CA THR A 130 -4.04 -14.92 -5.97
C THR A 130 -5.30 -14.82 -6.82
N LEU A 131 -5.20 -14.93 -8.14
CA LEU A 131 -6.31 -14.80 -9.07
C LEU A 131 -7.34 -15.93 -8.91
N SER A 132 -6.90 -17.18 -8.69
CA SER A 132 -7.80 -18.32 -8.49
C SER A 132 -8.64 -18.22 -7.21
N GLN A 133 -8.17 -17.43 -6.24
CA GLN A 133 -8.83 -17.20 -4.96
C GLN A 133 -9.50 -15.82 -4.87
N SER A 134 -9.37 -15.00 -5.92
CA SER A 134 -9.92 -13.66 -6.00
C SER A 134 -11.33 -13.69 -6.57
N ILE A 135 -12.13 -12.72 -6.13
CA ILE A 135 -13.51 -12.54 -6.60
C ILE A 135 -13.66 -11.13 -7.15
N PRO A 136 -14.26 -10.96 -8.35
CA PRO A 136 -14.42 -9.65 -8.94
C PRO A 136 -15.48 -8.86 -8.17
N LEU A 137 -15.04 -7.78 -7.52
CA LEU A 137 -15.91 -6.90 -6.75
C LEU A 137 -15.53 -5.44 -7.03
N PRO A 138 -16.51 -4.52 -7.07
CA PRO A 138 -16.25 -3.09 -7.11
C PRO A 138 -15.84 -2.60 -5.71
N TYR A 139 -14.81 -3.20 -5.11
CA TYR A 139 -14.41 -3.02 -3.72
C TYR A 139 -14.20 -1.56 -3.35
N PHE A 140 -13.45 -0.82 -4.18
CA PHE A 140 -13.21 0.61 -3.94
C PHE A 140 -14.49 1.44 -3.94
N GLN A 141 -15.45 1.13 -4.82
CA GLN A 141 -16.72 1.84 -4.87
C GLN A 141 -17.60 1.48 -3.66
N ILE A 142 -17.64 0.21 -3.26
CA ILE A 142 -18.33 -0.25 -2.04
C ILE A 142 -17.76 0.49 -0.83
N MET A 143 -16.43 0.52 -0.67
CA MET A 143 -15.76 1.20 0.43
C MET A 143 -16.04 2.71 0.44
N LYS A 144 -15.98 3.36 -0.72
CA LYS A 144 -16.27 4.79 -0.86
C LYS A 144 -17.70 5.11 -0.42
N ASP A 145 -18.68 4.36 -0.89
CA ASP A 145 -20.08 4.61 -0.55
C ASP A 145 -20.36 4.28 0.93
N ALA A 146 -19.74 3.22 1.47
CA ALA A 146 -19.83 2.89 2.88
C ALA A 146 -19.26 4.00 3.79
N LEU A 147 -18.15 4.61 3.39
CA LEU A 147 -17.57 5.75 4.09
C LEU A 147 -18.52 6.95 4.09
N THR A 148 -19.21 7.23 2.98
CA THR A 148 -20.22 8.30 2.91
C THR A 148 -21.34 8.07 3.93
N VAL A 149 -21.89 6.85 4.02
CA VAL A 149 -22.91 6.51 5.02
C VAL A 149 -22.37 6.69 6.44
N SER A 150 -21.13 6.26 6.71
CA SER A 150 -20.49 6.41 8.01
C SER A 150 -20.23 7.89 8.38
N LEU A 151 -19.92 8.75 7.41
CA LEU A 151 -19.75 10.18 7.63
C LEU A 151 -21.07 10.87 7.96
N LEU A 152 -22.15 10.52 7.25
CA LEU A 152 -23.51 11.00 7.55
C LEU A 152 -23.89 10.67 9.00
N GLN A 153 -23.68 9.42 9.42
CA GLN A 153 -23.95 9.00 10.80
C GLN A 153 -23.21 9.85 11.84
N ARG A 154 -21.93 10.15 11.59
CA ARG A 154 -21.05 10.86 12.52
C ARG A 154 -21.34 12.36 12.61
N HIS A 155 -21.60 13.00 11.48
CA HIS A 155 -21.71 14.47 11.41
C HIS A 155 -23.14 14.97 11.51
N GLU A 156 -24.09 14.34 10.83
CA GLU A 156 -25.50 14.79 10.81
C GLU A 156 -26.27 14.32 12.05
N LYS A 157 -25.83 13.22 12.69
CA LYS A 157 -26.48 12.58 13.85
C LYS A 157 -27.98 12.30 13.66
N ASN A 158 -28.45 12.23 12.42
CA ASN A 158 -29.83 11.92 12.07
C ASN A 158 -29.94 10.41 11.76
N SER A 159 -30.49 9.66 12.71
CA SER A 159 -30.62 8.20 12.62
C SER A 159 -31.53 7.77 11.46
N ILE A 160 -32.66 8.46 11.25
CA ILE A 160 -33.63 8.14 10.20
C ILE A 160 -32.99 8.30 8.81
N LEU A 161 -32.28 9.42 8.59
CA LEU A 161 -31.59 9.65 7.33
C LEU A 161 -30.46 8.64 7.11
N THR A 162 -29.66 8.37 8.16
CA THR A 162 -28.57 7.40 8.10
C THR A 162 -29.08 6.01 7.74
N GLU A 163 -30.18 5.56 8.35
CA GLU A 163 -30.80 4.26 8.08
C GLU A 163 -31.33 4.18 6.65
N LYS A 164 -31.97 5.26 6.16
CA LYS A 164 -32.41 5.35 4.76
C LYS A 164 -31.23 5.20 3.79
N GLU A 165 -30.14 5.93 4.01
CA GLU A 165 -28.96 5.87 3.14
C GLU A 165 -28.21 4.53 3.25
N PHE A 166 -28.16 3.94 4.44
CA PHE A 166 -27.65 2.58 4.63
C PHE A 166 -28.48 1.56 3.84
N ASN A 167 -29.81 1.66 3.88
CA ASN A 167 -30.69 0.77 3.12
C ASN A 167 -30.50 0.93 1.61
N ASN A 168 -30.29 2.16 1.12
CA ASN A 168 -29.96 2.41 -0.28
C ASN A 168 -28.61 1.77 -0.67
N PHE A 169 -27.58 1.98 0.16
CA PHE A 169 -26.25 1.36 0.00
C PHE A 169 -26.34 -0.17 -0.03
N TYR A 170 -27.04 -0.77 0.93
CA TYR A 170 -27.20 -2.21 1.03
C TYR A 170 -27.92 -2.79 -0.20
N LYS A 171 -29.03 -2.16 -0.64
CA LYS A 171 -29.75 -2.57 -1.85
C LYS A 171 -28.85 -2.48 -3.09
N LYS A 172 -28.06 -1.41 -3.22
CA LYS A 172 -27.14 -1.20 -4.35
C LYS A 172 -26.10 -2.32 -4.48
N TYR A 173 -25.56 -2.82 -3.36
CA TYR A 173 -24.49 -3.83 -3.34
C TYR A 173 -24.94 -5.22 -2.90
N LYS A 174 -26.26 -5.47 -2.80
CA LYS A 174 -26.83 -6.72 -2.31
C LYS A 174 -26.21 -7.95 -3.00
N ASN A 175 -26.18 -7.96 -4.33
CA ASN A 175 -25.63 -9.07 -5.10
C ASN A 175 -24.12 -9.28 -4.84
N ASN A 176 -23.36 -8.20 -4.61
CA ASN A 176 -21.94 -8.28 -4.25
C ASN A 176 -21.74 -8.91 -2.87
N PHE A 177 -22.59 -8.56 -1.89
CA PHE A 177 -22.55 -9.14 -0.55
C PHE A 177 -22.99 -10.62 -0.55
N GLU A 178 -23.98 -10.98 -1.36
CA GLU A 178 -24.39 -12.38 -1.53
C GLU A 178 -23.28 -13.22 -2.17
N LEU A 179 -22.61 -12.70 -3.21
CA LEU A 179 -21.43 -13.33 -3.80
C LEU A 179 -20.31 -13.52 -2.76
N LEU A 180 -19.96 -12.46 -2.03
CA LEU A 180 -18.99 -12.54 -0.93
C LEU A 180 -19.36 -13.65 0.06
N GLY A 181 -20.60 -13.64 0.55
CA GLY A 181 -21.08 -14.63 1.52
C GLY A 181 -21.01 -16.07 1.00
N LYS A 182 -21.33 -16.30 -0.28
CA LYS A 182 -21.23 -17.62 -0.91
C LYS A 182 -19.78 -18.09 -0.97
N GLU A 183 -18.85 -17.23 -1.38
CA GLU A 183 -17.44 -17.57 -1.54
C GLU A 183 -16.75 -17.77 -0.18
N PHE A 184 -17.09 -16.98 0.85
CA PHE A 184 -16.63 -17.22 2.22
C PHE A 184 -17.11 -18.56 2.76
N LYS A 185 -18.38 -18.94 2.53
CA LYS A 185 -18.91 -20.25 2.96
C LYS A 185 -18.13 -21.40 2.33
N LYS A 186 -17.84 -21.34 1.03
CA LYS A 186 -17.03 -22.37 0.35
C LYS A 186 -15.66 -22.58 1.01
N LYS A 187 -15.02 -21.52 1.51
CA LYS A 187 -13.70 -21.58 2.16
C LYS A 187 -13.76 -22.07 3.62
N LEU A 188 -14.90 -21.99 4.28
CA LEU A 188 -15.06 -22.45 5.67
C LEU A 188 -15.41 -23.93 5.77
N PHE A 189 -16.03 -24.50 4.72
CA PHE A 189 -16.54 -25.88 4.72
C PHE A 189 -15.79 -26.82 3.76
N ASN A 190 -14.69 -26.36 3.17
CA ASN A 190 -13.71 -27.15 2.43
C ASN A 190 -12.36 -27.06 3.15
#